data_AF-A0AAU3KV54-F1
#
_entry.id   AF-A0AAU3KV54-F1
#
_cell.length_a   1.000
_cell.length_b   1.000
_cell.length_c   1.000
_cell.angle_alpha   90.00
_cell.angle_beta   90.00
_cell.angle_gamma   90.00
#
_symmetry.space_group_name_H-M   'P 1'
#
loop_
_entity.id
_entity.type
_entity.pdbx_description
1 polymer ?
#
loop_
_entity_poly.entity_id
_entity_poly.type
_entity_poly.pdbx_seq_one_letter_code
_entity_poly.pdbx_strand_id
1 'polypeptide(L)'
;MGDRLSNEQLARFVNDSQRLGLHDAVSAGEELIQLRSLVIAFTDSGACWFDHDGGCLAHGYLRLEPGALCPHAQARKLIAEWESEVKDHG
;
A
#
# COMPACT_ATOMS: atom_id res chain seq x y z
N MET A 1 -4.23 15.23 4.98
CA MET A 1 -4.23 13.81 4.57
C MET A 1 -3.58 13.08 5.72
N GLY A 2 -4.31 12.24 6.46
CA GLY A 2 -3.74 11.60 7.66
C GLY A 2 -2.56 10.72 7.27
N ASP A 3 -1.49 10.76 8.05
CA ASP A 3 -0.32 9.91 7.81
C ASP A 3 -0.75 8.44 7.83
N ARG A 4 -0.36 7.70 6.79
CA ARG A 4 -0.65 6.26 6.71
C ARG A 4 0.24 5.54 7.72
N LEU A 5 -0.34 4.61 8.48
CA LEU A 5 0.43 3.75 9.36
C LEU A 5 1.39 2.87 8.54
N SER A 6 2.66 2.82 8.94
CA SER A 6 3.60 1.80 8.47
C SER A 6 3.11 0.40 8.86
N ASN A 7 3.67 -0.64 8.24
CA ASN A 7 3.32 -2.03 8.58
C ASN A 7 3.63 -2.34 10.06
N GLU A 8 4.71 -1.78 10.59
CA GLU A 8 5.08 -1.94 11.99
C GLU A 8 4.11 -1.20 12.93
N GLN A 9 3.73 0.03 12.59
CA GLN A 9 2.72 0.78 13.36
C GLN A 9 1.35 0.10 13.35
N LEU A 10 0.95 -0.47 12.21
CA LEU A 10 -0.29 -1.23 12.11
C LEU A 10 -0.24 -2.51 12.96
N ALA A 11 0.88 -3.24 12.93
CA ALA A 11 1.05 -4.42 13.78
C ALA A 11 1.00 -4.08 15.27
N ARG A 12 1.65 -2.97 15.68
CA ARG A 12 1.55 -2.44 17.06
C ARG A 12 0.11 -2.11 17.44
N PHE A 13 -0.60 -1.40 16.57
CA PHE A 13 -2.01 -1.05 16.77
C PHE A 13 -2.89 -2.29 17.00
N VAL A 14 -2.72 -3.34 16.21
CA VAL A 14 -3.47 -4.60 16.38
C VAL A 14 -3.15 -5.24 17.73
N ASN A 15 -1.87 -5.31 18.10
CA ASN A 15 -1.46 -5.90 19.38
C ASN A 15 -2.02 -5.15 20.59
N ASP A 16 -1.97 -3.81 20.57
CA ASP A 16 -2.51 -2.99 21.65
C ASP A 16 -4.04 -3.08 21.71
N SER A 17 -4.72 -3.08 20.57
CA SER A 17 -6.17 -3.30 20.50
C SER A 17 -6.58 -4.66 21.09
N GLN A 18 -5.78 -5.70 20.84
CA GLN A 18 -6.00 -7.03 21.40
C GLN A 18 -5.86 -7.03 22.94
N ARG A 19 -4.85 -6.34 23.49
CA ARG A 19 -4.67 -6.19 24.94
C ARG A 19 -5.82 -5.46 25.61
N LEU A 20 -6.44 -4.52 24.90
CA LEU A 20 -7.57 -3.72 25.37
C LEU A 20 -8.93 -4.40 25.14
N GLY A 21 -8.98 -5.57 24.50
CA GLY A 21 -10.24 -6.28 24.21
C GLY A 21 -11.10 -5.60 23.15
N LEU A 22 -10.50 -4.79 22.26
CA LEU A 22 -11.20 -4.08 21.19
C LEU A 22 -11.34 -4.97 19.95
N HIS A 23 -12.25 -5.95 20.03
CA HIS A 23 -12.38 -7.01 19.01
C HIS A 23 -12.58 -6.48 17.58
N ASP A 24 -13.44 -5.47 17.38
CA ASP A 24 -13.69 -4.91 16.05
C ASP A 24 -12.44 -4.23 15.46
N ALA A 25 -11.66 -3.55 16.31
CA ALA A 25 -10.40 -2.91 15.90
C ALA A 25 -9.32 -3.94 15.54
N VAL A 26 -9.26 -5.06 16.27
CA VAL A 26 -8.38 -6.19 15.94
C VAL A 26 -8.76 -6.78 14.58
N SER A 27 -10.04 -7.11 14.38
CA SER A 27 -10.50 -7.71 13.11
C SER A 27 -10.22 -6.80 11.91
N ALA A 28 -10.50 -5.50 12.03
CA ALA A 28 -10.24 -4.55 10.95
C ALA A 28 -8.74 -4.39 10.66
N GLY A 29 -7.90 -4.41 11.70
CA GLY A 29 -6.45 -4.32 11.55
C GLY A 29 -5.84 -5.57 10.92
N GLU A 30 -6.29 -6.77 11.32
CA GLU A 30 -5.89 -8.04 10.72
C GLU A 30 -6.29 -8.14 9.24
N GLU A 31 -7.51 -7.74 8.90
CA GLU A 31 -7.97 -7.65 7.51
C GLU A 31 -7.07 -6.70 6.70
N LEU A 32 -6.75 -5.52 7.24
CA LEU A 32 -5.88 -4.57 6.57
C LEU A 32 -4.45 -5.12 6.37
N ILE A 33 -3.90 -5.84 7.35
CA ILE A 33 -2.62 -6.54 7.21
C ILE A 33 -2.68 -7.54 6.05
N GLN A 34 -3.72 -8.36 5.99
CA GLN A 34 -3.90 -9.35 4.93
C GLN A 34 -4.01 -8.67 3.55
N LEU A 35 -4.79 -7.60 3.43
CA LEU A 35 -4.92 -6.83 2.18
C LEU A 35 -3.57 -6.24 1.75
N ARG A 36 -2.78 -5.69 2.67
CA ARG A 36 -1.42 -5.18 2.35
C ARG A 36 -0.49 -6.29 1.87
N SER A 37 -0.53 -7.46 2.51
CA SER A 37 0.24 -8.63 2.06
C SER A 37 -0.15 -9.07 0.64
N LEU A 38 -1.44 -9.07 0.30
CA LEU A 38 -1.90 -9.37 -1.05
C LEU A 38 -1.41 -8.31 -2.06
N VAL A 39 -1.51 -7.03 -1.71
CA VAL A 39 -0.99 -5.95 -2.57
C VAL A 39 0.50 -6.14 -2.83
N ILE A 40 1.31 -6.43 -1.81
CA ILE A 40 2.75 -6.70 -2.00
C ILE A 40 2.97 -7.91 -2.92
N ALA A 41 2.25 -9.01 -2.69
CA ALA A 41 2.41 -10.25 -3.46
C ALA A 41 2.02 -10.11 -4.94
N PHE A 42 1.00 -9.29 -5.25
CA PHE A 42 0.50 -9.11 -6.62
C PHE A 42 1.05 -7.88 -7.34
N THR A 43 1.87 -7.06 -6.67
CA THR A 43 2.48 -5.90 -7.31
C THR A 43 3.74 -6.30 -8.08
N ASP A 44 3.67 -6.17 -9.39
CA ASP A 44 4.86 -6.19 -10.25
C ASP A 44 5.85 -5.05 -9.88
N SER A 45 7.09 -5.43 -9.62
CA SER A 45 8.21 -4.53 -9.30
C SER A 45 8.84 -3.89 -10.55
N GLY A 46 8.46 -4.34 -11.74
CA GLY A 46 8.91 -3.86 -13.03
C GLY A 46 8.69 -2.36 -13.24
N ALA A 47 9.63 -1.73 -13.93
CA ALA A 47 9.52 -0.33 -14.32
C ALA A 47 8.35 -0.13 -15.29
N CYS A 48 7.64 0.99 -15.18
CA CYS A 48 6.60 1.34 -16.14
C CYS A 48 7.23 1.76 -17.47
N TRP A 49 6.68 1.23 -18.57
CA TRP A 49 6.92 1.74 -19.91
C TRP A 49 5.61 2.27 -20.46
N PHE A 50 5.58 3.56 -20.80
CA PHE A 50 4.39 4.24 -21.31
C PHE A 50 4.43 4.39 -22.82
N ASP A 51 3.28 4.20 -23.48
CA ASP A 51 3.11 4.50 -24.90
C ASP A 51 2.71 5.96 -25.15
N HIS A 52 2.56 6.31 -26.43
CA HIS A 52 2.16 7.65 -26.86
C HIS A 52 0.75 8.06 -26.42
N ASP A 53 -0.12 7.10 -26.12
CA ASP A 53 -1.49 7.33 -25.66
C ASP A 53 -1.56 7.45 -24.12
N GLY A 54 -0.43 7.29 -23.43
CA GLY A 54 -0.31 7.36 -21.98
C GLY A 54 -0.64 6.05 -21.26
N GLY A 55 -0.85 4.95 -21.99
CA GLY A 55 -1.02 3.61 -21.42
C GLY A 55 0.31 3.02 -20.93
N CYS A 56 0.27 2.13 -19.93
CA CYS A 56 1.44 1.38 -19.48
C CYS A 56 1.50 0.01 -20.16
N LEU A 57 2.33 -0.11 -21.20
CA LEU A 57 2.53 -1.34 -21.97
C LEU A 57 3.15 -2.47 -21.13
N ALA A 58 4.13 -2.14 -20.29
CA ALA A 58 4.85 -3.13 -19.48
C ALA A 58 3.92 -3.96 -18.58
N HIS A 59 2.83 -3.35 -18.12
CA HIS A 59 1.87 -4.00 -17.21
C HIS A 59 0.47 -4.15 -17.82
N GLY A 60 0.33 -3.96 -19.13
CA GLY A 60 -0.92 -4.20 -19.86
C GLY A 60 -2.05 -3.19 -19.66
N TYR A 61 -1.79 -2.01 -19.08
CA TYR A 61 -2.79 -0.97 -18.90
C TYR A 61 -2.83 -0.04 -20.12
N LEU A 62 -3.53 -0.47 -21.16
CA LEU A 62 -3.52 0.17 -22.48
C LEU A 62 -4.22 1.55 -22.54
N ARG A 63 -5.02 1.89 -21.53
CA ARG A 63 -5.65 3.20 -21.40
C ARG A 63 -5.62 3.62 -19.94
N LEU A 64 -4.98 4.75 -19.69
CA LEU A 64 -5.00 5.43 -18.40
C LEU A 64 -5.61 6.81 -18.61
N GLU A 65 -6.30 7.31 -17.58
CA GLU A 65 -6.75 8.71 -17.60
C GLU A 65 -5.52 9.64 -17.66
N PRO A 66 -5.61 10.81 -18.33
CA PRO A 66 -4.50 11.75 -18.40
C PRO A 66 -3.94 12.10 -17.01
N GLY A 67 -2.65 11.86 -16.80
CA GLY A 67 -1.97 12.09 -15.52
C GLY A 67 -2.18 11.00 -14.46
N ALA A 68 -2.95 9.95 -14.74
CA ALA A 68 -3.05 8.80 -13.86
C ALA A 68 -1.76 7.96 -13.86
N LEU A 69 -1.42 7.44 -12.70
CA LEU A 69 -0.33 6.45 -12.56
C LEU A 69 -0.84 5.06 -12.97
N CYS A 70 0.05 4.24 -13.54
CA CYS A 70 -0.19 2.81 -13.68
C CYS A 70 -0.51 2.17 -12.31
N PRO A 71 -1.48 1.24 -12.19
CA PRO A 71 -1.82 0.62 -10.91
C PRO A 71 -0.64 -0.04 -10.18
N HIS A 72 0.31 -0.64 -10.89
CA HIS A 72 1.54 -1.14 -10.26
C HIS A 72 2.42 -0.01 -9.71
N ALA A 73 2.52 1.13 -10.41
CA ALA A 73 3.23 2.29 -9.87
C ALA A 73 2.53 2.86 -8.63
N GLN A 74 1.20 2.90 -8.61
CA GLN A 74 0.43 3.29 -7.44
C GLN A 74 0.68 2.35 -6.26
N ALA A 75 0.61 1.04 -6.50
CA ALA A 75 0.83 0.03 -5.47
C ALA A 75 2.26 0.09 -4.92
N ARG A 76 3.29 0.22 -5.77
CA ARG A 76 4.68 0.40 -5.30
C ARG A 76 4.86 1.64 -4.42
N LYS A 77 4.18 2.75 -4.75
CA LYS A 77 4.19 3.94 -3.89
C LYS A 77 3.60 3.63 -2.51
N LEU A 78 2.46 2.93 -2.46
CA LEU A 78 1.84 2.52 -1.20
C LEU A 78 2.74 1.59 -0.39
N ILE A 79 3.38 0.62 -1.05
CA ILE A 79 4.31 -0.32 -0.41
C ILE A 79 5.48 0.44 0.21
N ALA A 80 6.08 1.39 -0.52
CA ALA A 80 7.16 2.23 0.00
C ALA A 80 6.71 3.06 1.22
N GLU A 81 5.49 3.60 1.21
CA GLU A 81 4.92 4.32 2.36
C GLU A 81 4.68 3.38 3.57
N TRP A 82 4.29 2.12 3.33
CA TRP A 82 4.07 1.14 4.40
C TRP A 82 5.38 0.60 5.00
N GLU A 83 6.44 0.53 4.20
CA GLU A 83 7.76 0.05 4.60
C GLU A 83 8.62 1.16 5.19
N SER A 84 8.34 2.43 4.89
CA SER A 84 9.11 3.54 5.45
C SER A 84 9.00 3.55 6.98
N GLU A 85 10.14 3.39 7.64
CA GLU A 85 10.29 3.76 9.04
C GLU A 85 10.03 5.27 9.14
N VAL A 86 8.98 5.66 9.87
CA VAL A 86 8.87 7.07 10.28
C VAL A 86 10.04 7.31 11.22
N LYS A 87 11.09 7.95 10.70
CA LYS A 87 12.12 8.55 11.55
C LYS A 87 11.41 9.61 12.38
N ASP A 88 11.22 9.32 13.65
CA ASP A 88 10.73 10.27 14.64
C ASP A 88 11.69 11.46 14.63
N HIS A 89 11.29 12.55 13.99
CA HIS A 89 11.96 13.83 14.15
C HIS A 89 11.44 14.41 15.45
N GLY A 90 12.10 14.02 16.55
CA GLY A 90 11.87 14.57 17.89
C GLY A 90 12.10 16.08 17.98
#